data_AF-A0A090MTA0-F1
#
_entry.id   AF-A0A090MTA0-F1
#
_cell.length_a   1.000
_cell.length_b   1.000
_cell.length_c   1.000
_cell.angle_alpha   90.00
_cell.angle_beta   90.00
_cell.angle_gamma   90.00
#
_symmetry.space_group_name_H-M   'P 1'
#
loop_
_entity.id
_entity.type
_entity.pdbx_description
1 polymer ?
#
loop_
_entity_poly.entity_id
_entity_poly.type
_entity_poly.pdbx_seq_one_letter_code
_entity_poly.pdbx_strand_id
1 'polypeptide(L)'
;MNAPVAASAAKDKPNMPHVLAHSPKDNVAVVVVEDLKAGTKAFGVITENDTTFTIDVKDDIPIGHKVALVDLKKGDTVIKYGQDVGKMVGDGPKGRHVHIHNHKTKRW
;
A
#
# COMPACT_ATOMS: atom_id res chain seq x y z
N MET A 1 19.39 -46.90 1.58
CA MET A 1 20.03 -45.82 2.35
C MET A 1 18.94 -44.78 2.64
N ASN A 2 18.38 -44.79 3.86
CA ASN A 2 17.63 -43.66 4.44
C ASN A 2 18.63 -42.49 4.64
N ALA A 3 18.31 -41.20 4.57
CA ALA A 3 17.08 -40.45 4.79
C ALA A 3 17.15 -39.10 4.04
N PRO A 4 16.08 -38.28 4.02
CA PRO A 4 15.89 -37.13 3.14
C PRO A 4 16.48 -35.84 3.73
N VAL A 5 16.91 -34.90 2.89
CA VAL A 5 17.16 -33.53 3.34
C VAL A 5 15.85 -32.76 3.24
N ALA A 6 15.12 -32.73 4.34
CA ALA A 6 14.10 -31.73 4.57
C ALA A 6 14.79 -30.37 4.79
N ALA A 7 14.68 -29.46 3.82
CA ALA A 7 14.72 -28.04 4.13
C ALA A 7 13.31 -27.67 4.58
N SER A 8 13.14 -27.64 5.90
CA SER A 8 11.94 -27.17 6.59
C SER A 8 11.47 -25.85 5.99
N ALA A 9 10.33 -25.85 5.30
CA ALA A 9 9.53 -24.64 5.17
C ALA A 9 9.21 -24.18 6.60
N ALA A 10 9.85 -23.10 7.04
CA ALA A 10 9.38 -22.40 8.22
C ALA A 10 7.87 -22.20 8.01
N LYS A 11 7.06 -22.69 8.93
CA LYS A 11 5.63 -22.37 8.94
C LYS A 11 5.56 -20.89 9.28
N ASP A 12 5.69 -20.07 8.25
CA ASP A 12 5.73 -18.63 8.36
C ASP A 12 4.45 -18.19 9.06
N LYS A 13 4.59 -17.42 10.15
CA LYS A 13 3.48 -16.58 10.58
C LYS A 13 2.98 -15.87 9.32
N PRO A 14 1.67 -15.86 9.02
CA PRO A 14 1.19 -15.10 7.88
C PRO A 14 1.73 -13.68 8.05
N ASN A 15 2.57 -13.25 7.11
CA ASN A 15 3.23 -11.97 7.22
C ASN A 15 2.12 -10.92 7.19
N MET A 16 1.86 -10.29 8.33
CA MET A 16 0.69 -9.43 8.47
C MET A 16 0.87 -8.23 7.54
N PRO A 17 -0.07 -7.94 6.62
CA PRO A 17 0.07 -6.82 5.72
C PRO A 17 0.13 -5.52 6.51
N HIS A 18 1.05 -4.64 6.11
CA HIS A 18 1.09 -3.27 6.61
C HIS A 18 0.11 -2.39 5.85
N VAL A 19 -0.09 -2.70 4.56
CA VAL A 19 -0.95 -1.95 3.64
C VAL A 19 -1.79 -2.88 2.77
N LEU A 20 -2.97 -2.42 2.37
CA LEU A 20 -3.85 -3.12 1.44
C LEU A 20 -4.19 -2.23 0.24
N ALA A 21 -4.05 -2.77 -0.96
CA ALA A 21 -4.68 -2.24 -2.17
C ALA A 21 -5.87 -3.13 -2.53
N HIS A 22 -6.93 -2.58 -3.12
CA HIS A 22 -8.06 -3.40 -3.52
C HIS A 22 -7.79 -4.05 -4.87
N SER A 23 -7.42 -3.24 -5.86
CA SER A 23 -7.26 -3.65 -7.26
C SER A 23 -5.82 -3.48 -7.74
N PRO A 24 -5.34 -4.27 -8.73
CA PRO A 24 -4.09 -3.99 -9.44
C PRO A 24 -4.05 -2.61 -10.13
N LYS A 25 -5.23 -2.00 -10.35
CA LYS A 25 -5.37 -0.66 -10.92
C LYS A 25 -5.18 0.47 -9.91
N ASP A 26 -5.18 0.14 -8.62
CA ASP A 26 -5.06 1.14 -7.57
C ASP A 26 -3.67 1.79 -7.61
N ASN A 27 -3.64 3.11 -7.44
CA ASN A 27 -2.39 3.86 -7.34
C ASN A 27 -2.09 4.33 -5.91
N VAL A 28 -2.92 3.89 -4.96
CA VAL A 28 -2.79 4.09 -3.52
C VAL A 28 -3.16 2.81 -2.76
N ALA A 29 -2.52 2.57 -1.63
CA ALA A 29 -2.90 1.51 -0.67
C ALA A 29 -3.26 2.13 0.69
N VAL A 30 -4.11 1.45 1.46
CA VAL A 30 -4.52 1.86 2.81
C VAL A 30 -3.64 1.18 3.84
N VAL A 31 -3.15 1.94 4.82
CA VAL A 31 -2.42 1.41 5.98
C VAL A 31 -3.39 0.68 6.92
N VAL A 32 -3.04 -0.54 7.33
CA VAL A 32 -3.89 -1.40 8.19
C VAL A 32 -3.23 -1.81 9.50
N VAL A 33 -2.07 -1.22 9.81
CA VAL A 33 -1.37 -1.37 11.08
C VAL A 33 -1.24 -0.01 11.76
N GLU A 34 -1.15 0.00 13.09
CA GLU A 34 -0.78 1.19 13.84
C GLU A 34 0.72 1.49 13.66
N ASP A 35 1.12 2.75 13.86
CA ASP A 35 2.52 3.20 13.88
C ASP A 35 3.38 2.81 12.67
N LEU A 36 2.84 2.87 11.44
CA LEU A 36 3.68 2.69 10.24
C LEU A 36 4.66 3.86 10.10
N LYS A 37 5.95 3.59 10.33
CA LYS A 37 7.03 4.60 10.33
C LYS A 37 7.72 4.77 8.98
N ALA A 38 8.23 5.97 8.72
CA ALA A 38 9.13 6.23 7.60
C ALA A 38 10.34 5.27 7.61
N GLY A 39 10.80 4.85 6.43
CA GLY A 39 11.88 3.88 6.28
C GLY A 39 11.42 2.42 6.32
N THR A 40 10.16 2.14 6.67
CA THR A 40 9.62 0.77 6.64
C THR A 40 9.52 0.25 5.21
N LYS A 41 10.08 -0.93 4.95
CA LYS A 41 9.76 -1.71 3.75
C LYS A 41 8.47 -2.47 4.01
N ALA A 42 7.34 -1.83 3.73
CA ALA A 42 6.02 -2.34 4.03
C ALA A 42 5.64 -3.48 3.08
N PHE A 43 5.19 -4.60 3.66
CA PHE A 43 4.52 -5.70 2.95
C PHE A 43 3.05 -5.34 2.69
N GLY A 44 2.59 -5.54 1.46
CA GLY A 44 1.22 -5.25 1.04
C GLY A 44 0.59 -6.38 0.23
N VAL A 45 -0.75 -6.39 0.24
CA VAL A 45 -1.59 -7.36 -0.48
C VAL A 45 -2.58 -6.60 -1.37
N ILE A 46 -2.80 -7.11 -2.58
CA ILE A 46 -3.87 -6.71 -3.48
C ILE A 46 -5.04 -7.68 -3.28
N THR A 47 -6.13 -7.22 -2.67
CA THR A 47 -7.21 -8.10 -2.20
C THR A 47 -8.06 -8.69 -3.32
N GLU A 48 -8.08 -8.09 -4.51
CA GLU A 48 -8.86 -8.60 -5.66
C GLU A 48 -8.34 -9.95 -6.17
N ASN A 49 -7.04 -10.24 -6.02
CA ASN A 49 -6.40 -11.41 -6.63
C ASN A 49 -5.33 -12.08 -5.76
N ASP A 50 -5.28 -11.75 -4.47
CA ASP A 50 -4.34 -12.26 -3.46
C ASP A 50 -2.84 -12.09 -3.83
N THR A 51 -2.53 -11.21 -4.79
CA THR A 51 -1.13 -10.91 -5.12
C THR A 51 -0.51 -9.99 -4.09
N THR A 52 0.82 -10.03 -3.98
CA THR A 52 1.56 -9.28 -2.96
C THR A 52 2.53 -8.30 -3.57
N PHE A 53 2.91 -7.28 -2.80
CA PHE A 53 3.91 -6.29 -3.18
C PHE A 53 4.67 -5.77 -1.97
N THR A 54 5.74 -5.03 -2.23
CA THR A 54 6.48 -4.27 -1.21
C THR A 54 6.58 -2.80 -1.60
N ILE A 55 6.52 -1.90 -0.61
CA ILE A 55 6.67 -0.46 -0.80
C ILE A 55 7.60 0.12 0.27
N ASP A 56 8.57 0.93 -0.15
CA ASP A 56 9.41 1.69 0.79
C ASP A 56 8.65 2.93 1.25
N VAL A 57 8.17 2.91 2.49
CA VAL A 57 7.41 4.01 3.10
C VAL A 57 8.36 5.16 3.42
N LYS A 58 7.94 6.38 3.11
CA LYS A 58 8.78 7.59 3.22
C LYS A 58 8.32 8.57 4.30
N ASP A 59 7.12 8.38 4.84
CA ASP A 59 6.54 9.20 5.90
C ASP A 59 6.03 8.31 7.04
N ASP A 60 5.84 8.87 8.23
CA ASP A 60 4.98 8.26 9.22
C ASP A 60 3.52 8.37 8.74
N ILE A 61 2.82 7.24 8.59
CA ILE A 61 1.47 7.19 8.03
C ILE A 61 0.51 6.54 9.04
N PRO A 62 -0.53 7.25 9.51
CA PRO A 62 -1.51 6.69 10.41
C PRO A 62 -2.29 5.51 9.80
N ILE A 63 -2.81 4.62 10.66
CA ILE A 63 -3.76 3.58 10.25
C ILE A 63 -4.98 4.20 9.54
N GLY A 64 -5.47 3.55 8.48
CA GLY A 64 -6.58 4.01 7.66
C GLY A 64 -6.22 5.10 6.64
N HIS A 65 -5.03 5.70 6.74
CA HIS A 65 -4.55 6.66 5.75
C HIS A 65 -3.94 5.93 4.54
N LYS A 66 -3.65 6.68 3.48
CA LYS A 66 -3.17 6.10 2.22
C LYS A 66 -1.68 6.34 2.02
N VAL A 67 -1.01 5.39 1.38
CA VAL A 67 0.33 5.52 0.82
C VAL A 67 0.25 5.50 -0.71
N ALA A 68 1.03 6.33 -1.38
CA ALA A 68 1.14 6.33 -2.85
C ALA A 68 1.90 5.09 -3.34
N LEU A 69 1.35 4.35 -4.30
CA LEU A 69 1.99 3.16 -4.90
C LEU A 69 2.86 3.50 -6.11
N VAL A 70 2.64 4.68 -6.68
CA VAL A 70 3.36 5.27 -7.82
C VAL A 70 3.65 6.74 -7.51
N ASP A 71 4.46 7.40 -8.34
CA ASP A 71 4.59 8.85 -8.24
C ASP A 71 3.29 9.53 -8.69
N LEU A 72 2.68 10.30 -7.78
CA LEU A 72 1.51 11.10 -8.06
C LEU A 72 1.88 12.59 -8.00
N LYS A 73 1.59 13.32 -9.06
CA LYS A 73 1.77 14.77 -9.14
C LYS A 73 0.46 15.49 -8.91
N LYS A 74 0.52 16.77 -8.55
CA LYS A 74 -0.66 17.63 -8.52
C LYS A 74 -1.45 17.52 -9.84
N GLY A 75 -2.75 17.29 -9.73
CA GLY A 75 -3.67 17.12 -10.86
C GLY A 75 -3.92 15.67 -11.26
N ASP A 76 -3.05 14.73 -10.87
CA ASP A 76 -3.21 13.32 -11.16
C ASP A 76 -4.45 12.74 -10.48
N THR A 77 -5.07 11.78 -11.15
CA THR A 77 -6.22 11.05 -10.60
C THR A 77 -5.76 10.04 -9.56
N VAL A 78 -6.46 9.99 -8.43
CA VAL A 78 -6.29 8.93 -7.43
C VAL A 78 -7.27 7.80 -7.75
N ILE A 79 -6.74 6.60 -7.93
CA ILE A 79 -7.49 5.38 -8.23
C ILE A 79 -7.48 4.48 -6.99
N LYS A 80 -8.67 4.17 -6.48
CA LYS A 80 -8.88 3.23 -5.36
C LYS A 80 -10.10 2.38 -5.66
N TYR A 81 -10.05 1.08 -5.34
CA TYR A 81 -11.09 0.12 -5.74
C TYR A 81 -11.24 0.00 -7.27
N GLY A 82 -10.17 0.28 -8.02
CA GLY A 82 -10.19 0.36 -9.48
C GLY A 82 -11.00 1.54 -10.04
N GLN A 83 -11.41 2.50 -9.19
CA GLN A 83 -12.25 3.65 -9.55
C GLN A 83 -11.52 4.96 -9.30
N ASP A 84 -11.86 5.98 -10.10
CA ASP A 84 -11.47 7.36 -9.85
C ASP A 84 -12.21 7.88 -8.60
N VAL A 85 -11.47 8.12 -7.53
CA VAL A 85 -12.01 8.60 -6.25
C VAL A 85 -11.73 10.08 -5.99
N GLY A 86 -10.97 10.75 -6.85
CA GLY A 86 -10.45 12.07 -6.55
C GLY A 86 -9.23 12.46 -7.36
N LYS A 87 -8.70 13.64 -7.02
CA LYS A 87 -7.50 14.19 -7.63
C LYS A 87 -6.52 14.67 -6.59
N MET A 88 -5.25 14.56 -6.93
CA MET A 88 -4.17 15.16 -6.17
C MET A 88 -4.23 16.69 -6.27
N VAL A 89 -4.15 17.37 -5.13
CA VAL A 89 -4.05 18.84 -5.03
C VAL A 89 -2.65 19.33 -4.64
N GLY A 90 -1.77 18.39 -4.31
CA GLY A 90 -0.32 18.56 -4.16
C GLY A 90 0.38 17.27 -4.59
N ASP A 91 1.71 17.24 -4.55
CA ASP A 91 2.46 16.05 -4.96
C ASP A 91 2.38 14.94 -3.88
N GLY A 92 2.52 13.70 -4.32
CA GLY A 92 2.61 12.49 -3.51
C GLY A 92 3.49 11.46 -4.21
N PRO A 93 4.83 11.62 -4.19
CA PRO A 93 5.76 10.62 -4.71
C PRO A 93 5.53 9.23 -4.12
N LYS A 94 5.97 8.18 -4.81
CA LYS A 94 5.81 6.79 -4.38
C LYS A 94 6.30 6.60 -2.93
N GLY A 95 5.49 5.94 -2.11
CA GLY A 95 5.77 5.66 -0.71
C GLY A 95 5.42 6.80 0.27
N ARG A 96 4.92 7.94 -0.22
CA ARG A 96 4.51 9.09 0.61
C ARG A 96 3.04 9.02 1.02
N HIS A 97 2.69 9.79 2.04
CA HIS A 97 1.35 9.90 2.61
C HIS A 97 0.38 10.63 1.65
N VAL A 98 -0.78 10.02 1.38
CA VAL A 98 -1.88 10.60 0.61
C VAL A 98 -3.11 10.81 1.49
N HIS A 99 -3.46 12.06 1.76
CA HIS A 99 -4.58 12.43 2.62
C HIS A 99 -5.14 13.82 2.28
N ILE A 100 -5.98 14.40 3.13
CA ILE A 100 -6.73 15.65 2.81
C ILE A 100 -5.84 16.85 2.42
N HIS A 101 -4.56 16.85 2.82
CA HIS A 101 -3.63 17.94 2.51
C HIS A 101 -3.14 17.92 1.05
N ASN A 102 -3.07 16.75 0.41
CA ASN A 102 -2.60 16.59 -0.96
C ASN A 102 -3.58 15.83 -1.88
N HIS A 103 -4.74 15.40 -1.38
CA HIS A 103 -5.78 14.71 -2.15
C HIS A 103 -7.18 15.21 -1.78
N LYS A 104 -7.98 15.53 -2.81
CA LYS A 104 -9.41 15.85 -2.67
C LYS A 104 -10.25 14.78 -3.35
N THR A 105 -11.22 14.24 -2.60
CA THR A 105 -12.20 13.29 -3.13
C THR A 105 -13.18 13.99 -4.07
N LYS A 106 -13.69 13.27 -5.06
CA LYS A 106 -14.88 13.73 -5.78
C LYS A 106 -16.07 13.68 -4.82
N ARG A 107 -16.74 14.82 -4.65
CA ARG A 107 -18.05 14.86 -4.00
C ARG A 107 -19.09 14.35 -5.00
N TRP A 108 -19.87 13.38 -4.58
CA TRP A 108 -21.10 12.95 -5.24
C TRP A 108 -22.27 13.76 -4.68
#